data_AF-A0A966T4M6-F1
#
_entry.id   AF-A0A966T4M6-F1
#
_cell.length_a   1.000
_cell.length_b   1.000
_cell.length_c   1.000
_cell.angle_alpha   90.00
_cell.angle_beta   90.00
_cell.angle_gamma   90.00
#
_symmetry.space_group_name_H-M   'P 1'
#
loop_
_entity.id
_entity.type
_entity.pdbx_description
1 polymer ?
#
loop_
_entity_poly.entity_id
_entity_poly.type
_entity_poly.pdbx_seq_one_letter_code
_entity_poly.pdbx_strand_id
1 'polypeptide(L)'
;MTDQPNPARTLYTAQEIADLALKWGAAATLSQDDDGVVIDLERGNESMQLTFGSPQEFYSDVICRSWVFIESAPHRACDRWNEFPYFATFSVVYDDYDVPMTCEYGFVVRGVQLIEFERATSEDDIMMQILLFWFAMSLIQGHVASGSTDLSEIDRLKIPGEAMRWWLGDDAGGGTGDDDNAGDDDNADDDASGDSNEGA
;
A
#
# COMPACT_ATOMS: atom_id res chain seq x y z
N MET A 1 -13.49 9.03 -34.01
CA MET A 1 -12.27 9.44 -33.30
C MET A 1 -12.61 9.36 -31.84
N THR A 2 -12.10 8.37 -31.13
CA THR A 2 -12.23 8.25 -29.68
C THR A 2 -11.32 9.30 -29.07
N ASP A 3 -11.91 10.32 -28.43
CA ASP A 3 -11.16 11.26 -27.57
C ASP A 3 -10.53 10.45 -26.45
N GLN A 4 -9.26 10.06 -26.63
CA GLN A 4 -8.46 9.64 -25.50
C GLN A 4 -8.19 10.88 -24.66
N PRO A 5 -8.42 10.83 -23.34
CA PRO A 5 -8.13 11.97 -22.48
C PRO A 5 -6.64 12.31 -22.60
N ASN A 6 -6.34 13.58 -22.82
CA ASN A 6 -4.96 14.04 -22.88
C ASN A 6 -4.29 13.88 -21.51
N PRO A 7 -3.01 13.48 -21.46
CA PRO A 7 -2.28 13.45 -20.20
C PRO A 7 -2.21 14.85 -19.58
N ALA A 8 -2.18 14.93 -18.26
CA ALA A 8 -1.98 16.20 -17.57
C ALA A 8 -0.63 16.80 -17.94
N ARG A 9 0.42 15.99 -17.81
CA ARG A 9 1.80 16.28 -18.22
C ARG A 9 2.48 14.95 -18.55
N THR A 10 3.48 15.00 -19.42
CA THR A 10 4.28 13.82 -19.80
C THR A 10 5.62 13.75 -19.08
N LEU A 11 6.03 14.82 -18.39
CA LEU A 11 7.32 14.94 -17.72
C LEU A 11 7.18 15.58 -16.34
N TYR A 12 7.83 14.95 -15.35
CA TYR A 12 7.88 15.38 -13.96
C TYR A 12 9.31 15.32 -13.44
N THR A 13 9.66 16.22 -12.52
CA THR A 13 10.90 16.14 -11.75
C THR A 13 10.74 15.16 -10.58
N ALA A 14 11.83 14.58 -10.09
CA ALA A 14 11.77 13.73 -8.89
C ALA A 14 11.29 14.51 -7.66
N GLN A 15 11.62 15.81 -7.56
CA GLN A 15 11.10 16.67 -6.49
C GLN A 15 9.59 16.84 -6.57
N GLU A 16 9.01 17.02 -7.76
CA GLU A 16 7.55 17.12 -7.93
C GLU A 16 6.84 15.84 -7.47
N ILE A 17 7.41 14.67 -7.76
CA ILE A 17 6.87 13.39 -7.30
C ILE A 17 7.01 13.23 -5.78
N ALA A 18 8.14 13.65 -5.20
CA ALA A 18 8.33 13.65 -3.75
C ALA A 18 7.32 14.57 -3.05
N ASP A 19 7.14 15.80 -3.55
CA ASP A 19 6.18 16.78 -3.04
C ASP A 19 4.75 16.25 -3.15
N LEU A 20 4.44 15.53 -4.21
CA LEU A 20 3.15 14.90 -4.40
C LEU A 20 2.93 13.75 -3.40
N ALA A 21 3.93 12.92 -3.14
CA ALA A 21 3.87 11.89 -2.10
C ALA A 21 3.66 12.50 -0.69
N LEU A 22 4.32 13.63 -0.39
CA LEU A 22 4.11 14.39 0.84
C LEU A 22 2.67 14.92 0.97
N LYS A 23 2.07 15.44 -0.11
CA LYS A 23 0.66 15.87 -0.10
C LYS A 23 -0.29 14.73 0.26
N TRP A 24 0.06 13.52 -0.14
CA TRP A 24 -0.70 12.30 0.13
C TRP A 24 -0.37 11.67 1.50
N GLY A 25 0.50 12.29 2.31
CA GLY A 25 0.77 11.88 3.69
C GLY A 25 1.86 10.82 3.85
N ALA A 26 2.59 10.46 2.79
CA ALA A 26 3.81 9.68 2.91
C ALA A 26 4.96 10.57 3.43
N ALA A 27 5.91 10.00 4.16
CA ALA A 27 7.23 10.64 4.31
C ALA A 27 8.07 10.27 3.08
N ALA A 28 8.70 11.27 2.46
CA ALA A 28 9.49 11.10 1.23
C ALA A 28 10.91 11.60 1.45
N THR A 29 11.89 10.73 1.24
CA THR A 29 13.32 11.06 1.29
C THR A 29 13.92 10.89 -0.10
N LEU A 30 14.39 12.00 -0.68
CA LEU A 30 15.08 11.99 -1.97
C LEU A 30 16.56 11.68 -1.74
N SER A 31 17.08 10.71 -2.49
CA SER A 31 18.49 10.37 -2.55
C SER A 31 18.95 10.22 -4.00
N GLN A 32 20.26 10.35 -4.21
CA GLN A 32 20.89 10.14 -5.50
C GLN A 32 22.14 9.29 -5.27
N ASP A 33 22.24 8.20 -6.02
CA ASP A 33 23.40 7.33 -6.04
C ASP A 33 23.92 7.14 -7.49
N ASP A 34 24.85 6.21 -7.67
CA ASP A 34 25.42 5.90 -8.98
C ASP A 34 24.40 5.22 -9.93
N ASP A 35 23.34 4.62 -9.38
CA ASP A 35 22.33 3.86 -10.12
C ASP A 35 21.12 4.73 -10.54
N GLY A 36 20.90 5.86 -9.87
CA GLY A 36 19.90 6.84 -10.29
C GLY A 36 19.44 7.79 -9.19
N VAL A 37 18.30 8.42 -9.44
CA VAL A 37 17.57 9.19 -8.42
C VAL A 37 16.53 8.29 -7.78
N VAL A 38 16.48 8.28 -6.45
CA VAL A 38 15.56 7.44 -5.68
C VAL A 38 14.75 8.33 -4.72
N ILE A 39 13.48 7.98 -4.53
CA ILE A 39 12.65 8.48 -3.43
C ILE A 39 12.28 7.28 -2.57
N ASP A 40 12.76 7.26 -1.33
CA ASP A 40 12.28 6.34 -0.31
C ASP A 40 10.99 6.92 0.29
N LEU A 41 9.91 6.15 0.18
CA LEU A 41 8.60 6.46 0.76
C LEU A 41 8.39 5.63 2.02
N GLU A 42 7.96 6.28 3.10
CA GLU A 42 7.68 5.63 4.38
C GLU A 42 6.25 5.93 4.86
N ARG A 43 5.61 4.89 5.41
CA ARG A 43 4.31 4.97 6.06
C ARG A 43 4.25 3.98 7.23
N GLY A 44 4.29 4.49 8.45
CA GLY A 44 4.33 3.64 9.65
C GLY A 44 5.59 2.78 9.66
N ASN A 45 5.42 1.45 9.65
CA ASN A 45 6.53 0.48 9.59
C ASN A 45 6.80 -0.07 8.18
N GLU A 46 6.11 0.45 7.17
CA GLU A 46 6.24 0.01 5.78
C GLU A 46 7.03 1.04 4.97
N SER A 47 7.75 0.55 3.97
CA SER A 47 8.50 1.38 3.03
C SER A 47 8.39 0.88 1.59
N MET A 48 8.60 1.81 0.67
CA MET A 48 8.63 1.58 -0.77
C MET A 48 9.68 2.49 -1.40
N GLN A 49 10.29 2.02 -2.50
CA GLN A 49 11.18 2.84 -3.30
C GLN A 49 10.53 3.24 -4.61
N LEU A 50 10.64 4.52 -4.94
CA LEU A 50 10.44 5.03 -6.27
C LEU A 50 11.80 5.27 -6.88
N THR A 51 12.13 4.55 -7.93
CA THR A 51 13.39 4.75 -8.64
C THR A 51 13.13 5.40 -9.98
N PHE A 52 13.92 6.43 -10.22
CA PHE A 52 14.05 7.09 -11.48
C PHE A 52 15.33 6.61 -12.17
N GLY A 53 15.45 6.86 -13.48
CA GLY A 53 16.65 6.53 -14.23
C GLY A 53 17.88 7.33 -13.81
N SER A 54 18.86 7.39 -14.71
CA SER A 54 20.07 8.21 -14.53
C SER A 54 19.73 9.65 -14.14
N PRO A 55 20.59 10.33 -13.35
CA PRO A 55 20.34 11.69 -12.89
C PRO A 55 20.00 12.66 -14.04
N GLN A 56 18.74 13.09 -14.06
CA GLN A 56 18.20 14.07 -14.99
C GLN A 56 17.17 14.96 -14.28
N GLU A 57 16.86 16.12 -14.87
CA GLU A 57 15.92 17.07 -14.27
C GLU A 57 14.46 16.59 -14.42
N PHE A 58 14.12 15.97 -15.54
CA PHE A 58 12.75 15.56 -15.89
C PHE A 58 12.68 14.10 -16.33
N TYR A 59 11.63 13.39 -15.93
CA TYR A 59 11.39 11.97 -16.18
C TYR A 59 10.02 11.74 -16.81
N SER A 60 9.91 10.73 -17.67
CA SER A 60 8.67 10.28 -18.32
C SER A 60 7.91 9.22 -17.55
N ASP A 61 8.59 8.56 -16.63
CA ASP A 61 8.12 7.40 -15.90
C ASP A 61 8.83 7.29 -14.55
N VAL A 62 8.27 6.45 -13.68
CA VAL A 62 8.84 6.06 -12.41
C VAL A 62 8.68 4.56 -12.19
N ILE A 63 9.71 3.93 -11.64
CA ILE A 63 9.68 2.51 -11.28
C ILE A 63 9.40 2.39 -9.80
N CYS A 64 8.27 1.80 -9.44
CA CYS A 64 7.94 1.46 -8.07
C CYS A 64 8.54 0.10 -7.70
N ARG A 65 9.15 0.02 -6.51
CA ARG A 65 9.81 -1.18 -5.99
C ARG A 65 9.43 -1.39 -4.54
N SER A 66 9.07 -2.62 -4.21
CA SER A 66 8.84 -3.05 -2.83
C SER A 66 9.35 -4.46 -2.62
N TRP A 67 9.47 -4.84 -1.36
CA TRP A 67 10.00 -6.13 -0.93
C TRP A 67 8.90 -6.96 -0.30
N VAL A 68 8.85 -8.23 -0.68
CA VAL A 68 8.02 -9.26 -0.06
C VAL A 68 8.97 -10.32 0.49
N PHE A 69 8.78 -10.67 1.75
CA PHE A 69 9.58 -11.67 2.46
C PHE A 69 8.81 -12.97 2.54
N ILE A 70 9.42 -14.05 2.06
CA ILE A 70 8.80 -15.38 2.04
C ILE A 70 9.69 -16.42 2.74
N GLU A 71 9.08 -17.38 3.43
CA GLU A 71 9.85 -18.36 4.20
C GLU A 71 10.65 -19.34 3.35
N SER A 72 10.15 -19.72 2.17
CA SER A 72 10.80 -20.74 1.33
C SER A 72 10.41 -20.69 -0.14
N ALA A 73 11.24 -21.31 -0.98
CA ALA A 73 11.03 -21.49 -2.43
C ALA A 73 10.76 -20.19 -3.23
N PRO A 74 11.63 -19.17 -3.14
CA PRO A 74 11.41 -17.86 -3.77
C PRO A 74 11.25 -17.88 -5.28
N HIS A 75 11.97 -18.75 -5.98
CA HIS A 75 11.80 -18.90 -7.43
C HIS A 75 10.41 -19.40 -7.80
N ARG A 76 9.92 -20.44 -7.10
CA ARG A 76 8.60 -21.01 -7.37
C ARG A 76 7.48 -20.03 -7.06
N ALA A 77 7.64 -19.22 -6.01
CA ALA A 77 6.71 -18.14 -5.71
C ALA A 77 6.68 -17.11 -6.84
N CYS A 78 7.85 -16.63 -7.29
CA CYS A 78 7.94 -15.69 -8.41
C CYS A 78 7.33 -16.25 -9.69
N ASP A 79 7.64 -17.51 -10.06
CA ASP A 79 7.10 -18.16 -11.25
C ASP A 79 5.57 -18.13 -11.23
N ARG A 80 4.95 -18.52 -10.11
CA ARG A 80 3.50 -18.50 -9.95
C ARG A 80 2.92 -17.09 -9.96
N TRP A 81 3.54 -16.15 -9.24
CA TRP A 81 3.02 -14.79 -9.14
C TRP A 81 3.08 -14.05 -10.47
N ASN A 82 4.10 -14.33 -11.28
CA ASN A 82 4.24 -13.76 -12.62
C ASN A 82 3.26 -14.34 -13.66
N GLU A 83 2.52 -15.40 -13.34
CA GLU A 83 1.34 -15.79 -14.13
C GLU A 83 0.20 -14.75 -14.01
N PHE A 84 0.24 -13.91 -12.97
CA PHE A 84 -0.74 -12.87 -12.67
C PHE A 84 -0.05 -11.49 -12.50
N PRO A 85 0.47 -10.89 -13.59
CA PRO A 85 1.30 -9.67 -13.53
C PRO A 85 0.52 -8.39 -13.16
N TYR A 86 -0.77 -8.52 -12.79
CA TYR A 86 -1.64 -7.40 -12.46
C TYR A 86 -1.18 -6.63 -11.23
N PHE A 87 -0.46 -7.27 -10.31
CA PHE A 87 0.03 -6.64 -9.08
C PHE A 87 1.44 -6.07 -9.22
N ALA A 88 2.33 -6.84 -9.86
CA ALA A 88 3.72 -6.47 -10.11
C ALA A 88 4.37 -7.53 -11.00
N THR A 89 5.59 -7.24 -11.45
CA THR A 89 6.54 -8.27 -11.85
C THR A 89 7.42 -8.63 -10.66
N PHE A 90 7.55 -9.92 -10.37
CA PHE A 90 8.27 -10.44 -9.21
C PHE A 90 9.62 -11.07 -9.61
N SER A 91 10.64 -10.83 -8.80
CA SER A 91 11.96 -11.43 -8.96
C SER A 91 12.62 -11.70 -7.62
N VAL A 92 13.36 -12.80 -7.52
CA VAL A 92 14.22 -13.08 -6.36
C VAL A 92 15.35 -12.07 -6.32
N VAL A 93 15.66 -11.53 -5.13
CA VAL A 93 16.81 -10.65 -4.96
C VAL A 93 18.03 -11.49 -4.61
N TYR A 94 19.15 -11.20 -5.26
CA TYR A 94 20.42 -11.89 -5.05
C TYR A 94 21.45 -10.93 -4.45
N ASP A 95 22.37 -11.47 -3.69
CA ASP A 95 23.56 -10.75 -3.23
C ASP A 95 24.67 -10.74 -4.30
N ASP A 96 25.83 -10.16 -3.96
CA ASP A 96 26.99 -10.05 -4.84
C ASP A 96 27.62 -11.41 -5.22
N TYR A 97 27.18 -12.51 -4.62
CA TYR A 97 27.65 -13.87 -4.87
C TYR A 97 26.63 -14.73 -5.61
N ASP A 98 25.60 -14.12 -6.20
CA ASP A 98 24.48 -14.79 -6.87
C ASP A 98 23.70 -15.75 -5.95
N VAL A 99 23.67 -15.47 -4.64
CA VAL A 99 22.90 -16.23 -3.66
C VAL A 99 21.59 -15.49 -3.35
N PRO A 100 20.43 -16.18 -3.34
CA PRO A 100 19.18 -15.56 -2.92
C PRO A 100 19.31 -14.93 -1.54
N MET A 101 19.06 -13.63 -1.47
CA MET A 101 19.19 -12.86 -0.24
C MET A 101 18.12 -13.29 0.76
N THR A 102 18.51 -13.35 2.04
CA THR A 102 17.64 -13.70 3.16
C THR A 102 17.79 -12.69 4.29
N CYS A 103 16.70 -12.43 5.00
CA CYS A 103 16.68 -11.72 6.28
C CYS A 103 15.96 -12.55 7.35
N GLU A 104 15.73 -11.97 8.53
CA GLU A 104 14.98 -12.62 9.62
C GLU A 104 13.55 -13.02 9.24
N TYR A 105 12.96 -12.39 8.22
CA TYR A 105 11.61 -12.67 7.71
C TYR A 105 11.59 -13.69 6.55
N GLY A 106 12.76 -14.18 6.09
CA GLY A 106 12.87 -15.16 5.01
C GLY A 106 13.62 -14.64 3.78
N PHE A 107 13.39 -15.27 2.63
CA PHE A 107 13.94 -14.87 1.34
C PHE A 107 13.31 -13.56 0.86
N VAL A 108 14.14 -12.70 0.26
CA VAL A 108 13.71 -11.42 -0.27
C VAL A 108 13.26 -11.57 -1.73
N VAL A 109 12.01 -11.22 -2.00
CA VAL A 109 11.42 -11.11 -3.33
C VAL A 109 11.11 -9.64 -3.60
N ARG A 110 11.45 -9.16 -4.79
CA ARG A 110 11.13 -7.80 -5.25
C ARG A 110 9.90 -7.80 -6.12
N GLY A 111 8.91 -6.98 -5.78
CA GLY A 111 7.86 -6.56 -6.69
C GLY A 111 8.25 -5.28 -7.41
N VAL A 112 8.00 -5.20 -8.71
CA VAL A 112 8.29 -4.03 -9.56
C VAL A 112 7.09 -3.67 -10.41
N GLN A 113 6.77 -2.37 -10.50
CA GLN A 113 5.80 -1.83 -11.44
C GLN A 113 6.31 -0.53 -12.08
N LEU A 114 6.05 -0.35 -13.37
CA LEU A 114 6.36 0.87 -14.12
C LEU A 114 5.11 1.74 -14.22
N ILE A 115 5.24 3.03 -13.89
CA ILE A 115 4.19 4.02 -14.07
C ILE A 115 4.65 5.02 -15.12
N GLU A 116 3.95 5.05 -16.25
CA GLU A 116 4.18 5.99 -17.35
C GLU A 116 3.31 7.23 -17.17
N PHE A 117 3.92 8.41 -17.09
CA PHE A 117 3.17 9.65 -16.82
C PHE A 117 2.23 10.06 -17.96
N GLU A 118 2.54 9.65 -19.19
CA GLU A 118 1.67 9.88 -20.35
C GLU A 118 0.29 9.20 -20.25
N ARG A 119 0.11 8.26 -19.31
CA ARG A 119 -1.18 7.59 -19.06
C ARG A 119 -2.01 8.28 -17.98
N ALA A 120 -1.42 9.22 -17.24
CA ALA A 120 -2.06 9.92 -16.14
C ALA A 120 -2.77 11.19 -16.64
N THR A 121 -4.08 11.29 -16.36
CA THR A 121 -4.89 12.46 -16.71
C THR A 121 -4.86 13.55 -15.65
N SER A 122 -4.29 13.24 -14.47
CA SER A 122 -4.03 14.15 -13.37
C SER A 122 -2.75 13.76 -12.61
N GLU A 123 -2.19 14.65 -11.80
CA GLU A 123 -1.09 14.31 -10.87
C GLU A 123 -1.55 13.24 -9.87
N ASP A 124 -2.80 13.34 -9.40
CA ASP A 124 -3.38 12.37 -8.47
C ASP A 124 -3.47 10.96 -9.07
N ASP A 125 -3.64 10.81 -10.39
CA ASP A 125 -3.63 9.49 -11.05
C ASP A 125 -2.27 8.78 -10.93
N ILE A 126 -1.17 9.54 -10.88
CA ILE A 126 0.19 9.00 -10.67
C ILE A 126 0.27 8.43 -9.25
N MET A 127 -0.16 9.21 -8.25
CA MET A 127 -0.17 8.74 -6.86
C MET A 127 -1.09 7.56 -6.68
N MET A 128 -2.30 7.60 -7.23
CA MET A 128 -3.23 6.48 -7.13
C MET A 128 -2.60 5.17 -7.62
N GLN A 129 -1.80 5.21 -8.69
CA GLN A 129 -1.08 4.02 -9.17
C GLN A 129 0.04 3.59 -8.20
N ILE A 130 0.83 4.53 -7.66
CA ILE A 130 1.85 4.26 -6.65
C ILE A 130 1.22 3.60 -5.40
N LEU A 131 0.09 4.15 -4.94
CA LEU A 131 -0.65 3.69 -3.77
C LEU A 131 -1.27 2.31 -3.99
N LEU A 132 -1.84 2.06 -5.17
CA LEU A 132 -2.38 0.75 -5.52
C LEU A 132 -1.28 -0.31 -5.54
N PHE A 133 -0.11 0.02 -6.10
CA PHE A 133 1.04 -0.87 -6.06
C PHE A 133 1.50 -1.14 -4.61
N TRP A 134 1.63 -0.10 -3.79
CA TRP A 134 2.00 -0.27 -2.37
C TRP A 134 1.00 -1.13 -1.62
N PHE A 135 -0.27 -0.81 -1.73
CA PHE A 135 -1.34 -1.60 -1.11
C PHE A 135 -1.30 -3.06 -1.56
N ALA A 136 -1.09 -3.33 -2.85
CA ALA A 136 -0.97 -4.69 -3.36
C ALA A 136 0.21 -5.43 -2.71
N MET A 137 1.38 -4.79 -2.59
CA MET A 137 2.55 -5.39 -1.94
C MET A 137 2.30 -5.70 -0.46
N SER A 138 1.64 -4.78 0.27
CA SER A 138 1.27 -4.98 1.67
C SER A 138 0.26 -6.12 1.83
N LEU A 139 -0.72 -6.26 0.93
CA LEU A 139 -1.65 -7.38 0.91
C LEU A 139 -0.95 -8.71 0.64
N ILE A 140 -0.04 -8.76 -0.33
CA ILE A 140 0.74 -9.96 -0.64
C ILE A 140 1.59 -10.34 0.58
N GLN A 141 2.28 -9.39 1.21
CA GLN A 141 3.07 -9.65 2.41
C GLN A 141 2.21 -10.19 3.56
N GLY A 142 1.03 -9.60 3.80
CA GLY A 142 0.09 -10.08 4.81
C GLY A 142 -0.42 -11.50 4.53
N HIS A 143 -0.68 -11.80 3.26
CA HIS A 143 -1.11 -13.13 2.83
C HIS A 143 -0.01 -14.18 2.98
N VAL A 144 1.22 -13.85 2.59
CA VAL A 144 2.40 -14.68 2.80
C VAL A 144 2.61 -14.96 4.30
N ALA A 145 2.49 -13.93 5.15
CA ALA A 145 2.61 -14.07 6.59
C ALA A 145 1.53 -14.97 7.21
N SER A 146 0.37 -15.12 6.55
CA SER A 146 -0.69 -16.06 6.95
C SER A 146 -0.42 -17.50 6.51
N GLY A 147 0.65 -17.75 5.75
CA GLY A 147 1.06 -19.06 5.25
C GLY A 147 0.53 -19.41 3.86
N SER A 148 -0.13 -18.48 3.16
CA SER A 148 -0.61 -18.70 1.79
C SER A 148 0.22 -17.92 0.77
N THR A 149 0.48 -18.56 -0.36
CA THR A 149 1.25 -17.99 -1.49
C THR A 149 0.43 -17.93 -2.77
N ASP A 150 -0.89 -18.17 -2.67
CA ASP A 150 -1.81 -18.15 -3.78
C ASP A 150 -2.44 -16.77 -3.93
N LEU A 151 -1.92 -15.96 -4.85
CA LEU A 151 -2.42 -14.61 -5.07
C LEU A 151 -3.87 -14.58 -5.59
N SER A 152 -4.41 -15.69 -6.08
CA SER A 152 -5.81 -15.75 -6.50
C SER A 152 -6.79 -15.58 -5.34
N GLU A 153 -6.33 -15.79 -4.11
CA GLU A 153 -7.11 -15.59 -2.88
C GLU A 153 -7.16 -14.11 -2.44
N ILE A 154 -6.37 -13.22 -3.07
CA ILE A 154 -6.34 -11.79 -2.76
C ILE A 154 -7.51 -11.07 -3.47
N ASP A 155 -8.71 -11.21 -2.90
CA ASP A 155 -9.94 -10.58 -3.43
C ASP A 155 -10.10 -9.10 -3.04
N ARG A 156 -9.33 -8.61 -2.06
CA ARG A 156 -9.43 -7.24 -1.52
C ARG A 156 -9.19 -6.14 -2.57
N LEU A 157 -8.31 -6.38 -3.54
CA LEU A 157 -8.08 -5.44 -4.63
C LEU A 157 -9.29 -5.25 -5.55
N LYS A 158 -10.30 -6.13 -5.47
CA LYS A 158 -11.57 -6.00 -6.20
C LYS A 158 -12.58 -5.11 -5.45
N ILE A 159 -12.36 -4.77 -4.19
CA ILE A 159 -13.25 -3.92 -3.40
C ILE A 159 -12.94 -2.45 -3.71
N PRO A 160 -13.88 -1.70 -4.33
CA PRO A 160 -13.63 -0.32 -4.71
C PRO A 160 -13.26 0.55 -3.50
N GLY A 161 -12.17 1.31 -3.63
CA GLY A 161 -11.72 2.24 -2.60
C GLY A 161 -11.00 1.61 -1.40
N GLU A 162 -10.76 0.29 -1.39
CA GLU A 162 -10.05 -0.36 -0.28
C GLU A 162 -8.61 0.14 -0.14
N ALA A 163 -7.91 0.37 -1.25
CA ALA A 163 -6.57 0.97 -1.23
C ALA A 163 -6.58 2.38 -0.58
N MET A 164 -7.63 3.17 -0.85
CA MET A 164 -7.78 4.51 -0.27
C MET A 164 -8.06 4.46 1.22
N ARG A 165 -8.92 3.53 1.67
CA ARG A 165 -9.18 3.31 3.10
C ARG A 165 -7.95 2.77 3.82
N TRP A 166 -7.25 1.82 3.21
CA TRP A 166 -5.98 1.34 3.72
C TRP A 166 -4.99 2.49 3.86
N TRP A 167 -4.91 3.40 2.89
CA TRP A 167 -3.96 4.52 2.88
C TRP A 167 -4.30 5.61 3.90
N LEU A 168 -5.53 6.13 3.86
CA LEU A 168 -5.99 7.28 4.66
C LEU A 168 -6.54 6.90 6.04
N GLY A 169 -6.72 5.61 6.31
CA GLY A 169 -7.46 5.11 7.47
C GLY A 169 -8.97 5.07 7.22
N ASP A 170 -9.70 4.30 8.06
CA ASP A 170 -11.16 4.15 7.97
C ASP A 170 -11.95 5.47 8.13
N ASP A 171 -11.31 6.56 8.57
CA ASP A 171 -11.95 7.86 8.80
C ASP A 171 -12.06 8.76 7.54
N ALA A 172 -11.57 8.32 6.39
CA ALA A 172 -11.54 9.15 5.18
C ALA A 172 -12.86 9.16 4.36
N GLY A 173 -13.96 8.62 4.89
CA GLY A 173 -15.24 8.55 4.18
C GLY A 173 -16.44 8.78 5.08
N GLY A 174 -16.89 10.05 5.15
CA GLY A 174 -18.27 10.50 5.39
C GLY A 174 -19.15 9.70 6.33
N GLY A 175 -19.47 10.30 7.49
CA GLY A 175 -20.40 9.76 8.47
C GLY A 175 -21.71 9.24 7.87
N THR A 176 -22.05 8.01 8.24
CA THR A 176 -23.43 7.57 8.36
C THR A 176 -23.86 7.91 9.78
N GLY A 177 -24.66 8.95 9.92
CA GLY A 177 -25.45 9.13 11.13
C GLY A 177 -26.39 7.93 11.27
N ASP A 178 -26.30 7.28 12.42
CA ASP A 178 -27.47 6.74 13.09
C ASP A 178 -27.72 7.66 14.30
N ASP A 179 -28.41 8.76 14.01
CA ASP A 179 -29.35 9.33 14.96
C ASP A 179 -30.62 8.48 14.86
N ASP A 180 -30.99 7.79 15.94
CA ASP A 180 -32.35 7.42 16.32
C ASP A 180 -32.26 6.90 17.77
N ASN A 181 -32.32 7.75 18.81
CA ASN A 181 -33.47 8.49 19.34
C ASN A 181 -34.46 7.62 20.16
N ALA A 182 -34.93 8.25 21.24
CA ALA A 182 -35.93 7.86 22.24
C ALA A 182 -35.43 6.83 23.28
N GLY A 183 -35.36 7.14 24.56
CA GLY A 183 -36.16 8.09 25.34
C GLY A 183 -36.64 7.32 26.56
N ASP A 184 -36.23 7.75 27.74
CA ASP A 184 -37.18 8.10 28.81
C ASP A 184 -36.39 8.49 30.06
N ASP A 185 -36.58 9.76 30.40
CA ASP A 185 -36.55 10.24 31.77
C ASP A 185 -37.38 9.31 32.66
N ASP A 186 -36.86 8.92 33.82
CA ASP A 186 -37.68 8.83 35.04
C ASP A 186 -36.79 8.83 36.28
N ASN A 187 -36.66 10.04 36.82
CA ASN A 187 -36.89 10.43 38.20
C ASN A 187 -36.83 9.40 39.34
N ALA A 188 -36.13 9.86 40.39
CA ALA A 188 -36.56 9.87 41.79
C ALA A 188 -36.55 8.57 42.60
N ASP A 189 -35.62 8.57 43.56
CA ASP A 189 -35.85 8.47 45.01
C ASP A 189 -36.68 7.31 45.60
N ASP A 190 -36.05 6.79 46.66
CA ASP A 190 -36.61 6.39 47.94
C ASP A 190 -37.08 4.95 48.21
N ASP A 191 -36.49 4.48 49.32
CA ASP A 191 -37.03 3.64 50.39
C ASP A 191 -37.10 2.11 50.27
N ALA A 192 -36.08 1.52 50.90
CA ALA A 192 -36.19 0.79 52.17
C ALA A 192 -37.31 -0.26 52.34
N SER A 193 -36.90 -1.52 52.50
CA SER A 193 -37.18 -2.43 53.65
C SER A 193 -36.71 -3.84 53.25
N GLY A 194 -35.87 -4.50 54.06
CA GLY A 194 -36.30 -5.47 55.08
C GLY A 194 -36.63 -6.82 54.42
N ASP A 195 -36.14 -7.99 54.80
CA ASP A 195 -35.61 -8.49 56.06
C ASP A 195 -35.15 -9.95 55.79
N SER A 196 -34.29 -10.48 56.65
CA SER A 196 -34.07 -11.88 57.09
C SER A 196 -34.23 -13.08 56.10
N ASN A 197 -33.49 -14.20 56.17
CA ASN A 197 -32.96 -14.88 57.33
C ASN A 197 -31.95 -15.99 56.95
N GLU A 198 -31.25 -16.43 57.99
CA GLU A 198 -30.23 -17.45 58.22
C GLU A 198 -30.29 -18.82 57.50
N GLY A 199 -29.12 -19.47 57.46
CA GLY A 199 -28.96 -20.89 57.26
C GLY A 199 -27.61 -21.39 57.81
N ALA A 200 -27.54 -21.51 59.14
CA ALA A 200 -26.84 -22.58 59.84
C ALA A 200 -27.91 -23.44 60.53
#